data_AF-A0A7U9RUV5-F1
#
_entry.id   AF-A0A7U9RUV5-F1
#
_cell.length_a   1.000
_cell.length_b   1.000
_cell.length_c   1.000
_cell.angle_alpha   90.00
_cell.angle_beta   90.00
_cell.angle_gamma   90.00
#
_symmetry.space_group_name_H-M   'P 1'
#
loop_
_entity.id
_entity.type
_entity.pdbx_description
1 polymer ?
#
loop_
_entity_poly.entity_id
_entity_poly.type
_entity_poly.pdbx_seq_one_letter_code
_entity_poly.pdbx_strand_id
1 'polypeptide(L)'
;MNDIVFEIIKIVIMVVVLVITRYLVPWLKEKIGADKLAVAEKWVKYSVLKAQQVLWEKKGQDRKAYVTEFLKEVLIAKNIALSEEQLDVLIESAVKQMKIEENIKGKRYEQ
;
A
#
# COMPACT_ATOMS: atom_id res chain seq x y z
N MET A 1 -36.91 26.10 -32.31
CA MET A 1 -37.49 25.33 -31.19
C MET A 1 -36.67 24.09 -30.86
N ASN A 2 -36.13 23.37 -31.86
CA ASN A 2 -35.21 22.24 -31.65
C ASN A 2 -33.85 22.65 -31.04
N ASP A 3 -33.34 23.85 -31.36
CA ASP A 3 -32.02 24.29 -30.87
C ASP A 3 -32.00 24.50 -29.36
N ILE A 4 -33.06 25.07 -28.80
CA ILE A 4 -33.20 25.29 -27.34
C ILE A 4 -33.27 23.95 -26.59
N VAL A 5 -34.02 22.98 -27.11
CA VAL A 5 -34.12 21.64 -26.51
C VAL A 5 -32.76 20.93 -26.57
N PHE A 6 -32.04 21.03 -27.69
CA PHE A 6 -30.71 20.48 -27.86
C PHE A 6 -29.70 21.13 -26.89
N GLU A 7 -29.79 22.44 -26.70
CA GLU A 7 -28.94 23.19 -25.78
C GLU A 7 -29.20 22.83 -24.30
N ILE A 8 -30.47 22.65 -23.91
CA ILE A 8 -30.84 22.16 -22.57
C ILE A 8 -30.28 20.75 -22.34
N ILE A 9 -30.42 19.84 -23.30
CA ILE A 9 -29.87 18.48 -23.20
C ILE A 9 -28.35 18.53 -23.04
N LYS A 10 -27.66 19.39 -23.82
CA LYS A 10 -26.21 19.57 -23.72
C LYS A 10 -25.79 20.06 -22.34
N ILE A 11 -26.52 21.02 -21.75
CA ILE A 11 -26.27 21.51 -20.40
C ILE A 11 -26.46 20.39 -19.37
N VAL A 12 -27.52 19.59 -19.51
CA VAL A 12 -27.77 18.45 -18.60
C VAL A 12 -26.63 17.43 -18.67
N ILE A 13 -26.18 17.05 -19.88
CA ILE A 13 -25.05 16.14 -20.06
C ILE A 13 -23.77 16.73 -19.46
N MET A 14 -23.52 18.02 -19.66
CA MET A 14 -22.34 18.70 -19.10
C MET A 14 -22.36 18.65 -17.56
N VAL A 15 -23.51 18.90 -16.94
CA VAL A 15 -23.67 18.81 -15.48
C VAL A 15 -23.44 17.38 -15.00
N VAL A 16 -23.97 16.37 -15.69
CA VAL A 16 -23.78 14.94 -15.35
C VAL A 16 -22.30 14.56 -15.43
N VAL A 17 -21.60 14.96 -16.50
CA VAL A 17 -20.15 14.73 -16.64
C VAL A 17 -19.38 15.41 -15.52
N LEU A 18 -19.73 16.65 -15.17
CA LEU A 18 -19.08 17.40 -14.10
C LEU A 18 -19.26 16.68 -12.75
N VAL A 19 -20.47 16.20 -12.45
CA VAL A 19 -20.76 15.40 -11.24
C VAL A 19 -19.94 14.12 -11.24
N ILE A 20 -19.93 13.36 -12.34
CA ILE A 20 -19.13 12.14 -12.46
C ILE A 20 -17.65 12.44 -12.22
N THR A 21 -17.08 13.42 -12.91
CA THR A 21 -15.66 13.76 -12.75
C THR A 21 -15.35 14.24 -11.33
N ARG A 22 -16.25 14.99 -10.69
CA ARG A 22 -16.03 15.50 -9.34
C ARG A 22 -16.10 14.43 -8.25
N TYR A 23 -16.88 13.37 -8.43
CA TYR A 23 -17.09 12.37 -7.37
C TYR A 23 -16.48 11.00 -7.70
N LEU A 24 -16.64 10.49 -8.93
CA LEU A 24 -16.12 9.16 -9.31
C LEU A 24 -14.60 9.14 -9.47
N VAL A 25 -14.01 10.18 -10.06
CA VAL A 25 -12.54 10.24 -10.25
C VAL A 25 -11.78 10.27 -8.92
N PRO A 26 -12.08 11.14 -7.93
CA PRO A 26 -11.39 11.08 -6.65
C PRO A 26 -11.64 9.78 -5.91
N TRP A 27 -12.87 9.25 -5.92
CA TRP A 27 -13.17 7.95 -5.30
C TRP A 27 -12.31 6.82 -5.89
N LEU A 28 -12.15 6.78 -7.21
CA LEU A 28 -11.34 5.75 -7.87
C LEU A 28 -9.85 5.92 -7.53
N LYS A 29 -9.35 7.15 -7.46
CA LYS A 29 -7.97 7.43 -7.03
C LYS A 29 -7.72 6.97 -5.60
N GLU A 30 -8.66 7.19 -4.68
CA GLU A 30 -8.57 6.74 -3.29
C GLU A 30 -8.51 5.22 -3.20
N LYS A 31 -9.38 4.51 -3.93
CA LYS A 31 -9.36 3.04 -4.01
C LYS A 31 -8.03 2.50 -4.51
N ILE A 32 -7.52 3.05 -5.62
CA ILE A 32 -6.24 2.64 -6.20
C ILE A 32 -5.09 2.93 -5.21
N GLY A 33 -5.13 4.06 -4.50
CA GLY A 33 -4.16 4.39 -3.46
C GLY A 33 -4.15 3.36 -2.32
N ALA A 34 -5.33 3.00 -1.82
CA ALA A 34 -5.49 2.00 -0.76
C ALA A 34 -4.99 0.61 -1.20
N ASP A 35 -5.30 0.19 -2.43
CA ASP A 35 -4.81 -1.09 -2.97
C ASP A 35 -3.29 -1.11 -3.11
N LYS A 36 -2.69 0.00 -3.59
CA LYS A 36 -1.23 0.13 -3.67
C LYS A 36 -0.57 0.03 -2.30
N LEU A 37 -1.14 0.67 -1.27
CA LEU A 37 -0.65 0.56 0.11
C LEU A 37 -0.77 -0.87 0.64
N ALA A 38 -1.91 -1.53 0.45
CA ALA A 38 -2.11 -2.92 0.86
C ALA A 38 -1.12 -3.88 0.19
N VAL A 39 -0.82 -3.66 -1.10
CA VAL A 39 0.21 -4.41 -1.81
C VAL A 39 1.58 -4.14 -1.21
N ALA A 40 1.95 -2.88 -0.95
CA ALA A 40 3.22 -2.54 -0.33
C ALA A 40 3.37 -3.19 1.06
N GLU A 41 2.37 -3.09 1.92
CA GLU A 41 2.33 -3.74 3.24
C GLU A 41 2.55 -5.25 3.16
N LYS A 42 1.92 -5.91 2.18
CA LYS A 42 2.08 -7.34 1.95
C LYS A 42 3.51 -7.70 1.59
N TRP A 43 4.14 -6.95 0.70
CA TRP A 43 5.54 -7.16 0.32
C TRP A 43 6.50 -6.86 1.46
N VAL A 44 6.23 -5.83 2.26
CA VAL A 44 7.00 -5.52 3.47
C VAL A 44 6.97 -6.71 4.42
N LYS A 45 5.77 -7.25 4.72
CA LYS A 45 5.62 -8.42 5.60
C LYS A 45 6.41 -9.63 5.09
N TYR A 46 6.30 -9.94 3.79
CA TYR A 46 7.02 -11.07 3.19
C TYR A 46 8.54 -10.88 3.22
N SER A 47 9.00 -9.66 2.97
CA SER A 47 10.43 -9.33 2.97
C SER A 47 11.03 -9.43 4.37
N VAL A 48 10.32 -8.91 5.38
CA VAL A 48 10.72 -9.02 6.80
C VAL A 48 10.78 -10.48 7.24
N LEU A 49 9.76 -11.28 6.92
CA LEU A 49 9.74 -12.71 7.24
C LEU A 49 10.87 -13.47 6.56
N LYS A 50 11.10 -13.22 5.26
CA LYS A 50 12.20 -13.84 4.52
C LYS A 50 13.56 -13.44 5.10
N ALA A 51 13.75 -12.16 5.44
CA ALA A 51 14.98 -11.69 6.05
C ALA A 51 15.20 -12.32 7.43
N GLN A 52 14.15 -12.50 8.24
CA GLN A 52 14.24 -13.20 9.51
C GLN A 52 14.66 -14.67 9.34
N GLN A 53 14.12 -15.37 8.34
CA GLN A 53 14.42 -16.78 8.10
C GLN A 53 15.81 -17.00 7.48
N VAL A 54 16.17 -16.21 6.47
CA VAL A 54 17.41 -16.41 5.69
C VAL A 54 18.62 -15.75 6.36
N LEU A 55 18.43 -14.61 7.03
CA LEU A 55 19.51 -13.82 7.64
C LEU A 55 19.45 -13.88 9.16
N TRP A 56 19.05 -15.01 9.74
CA TRP A 56 18.88 -15.19 11.18
C TRP A 56 20.16 -14.88 11.97
N GLU A 57 21.33 -15.17 11.39
CA GLU A 57 22.66 -14.91 11.97
C GLU A 57 23.08 -13.43 11.94
N LYS A 58 22.46 -12.61 11.07
CA LYS A 58 22.84 -11.20 10.91
C LYS A 58 22.16 -10.30 11.94
N LYS A 59 22.81 -9.17 12.25
CA LYS A 59 22.23 -8.14 13.13
C LYS A 59 20.95 -7.55 12.52
N GLY A 60 20.06 -7.05 13.37
CA GLY A 60 18.78 -6.47 12.94
C GLY A 60 18.93 -5.30 11.96
N GLN A 61 20.00 -4.51 12.09
CA GLN A 61 20.29 -3.39 11.20
C GLN A 61 20.64 -3.85 9.78
N ASP A 62 21.46 -4.89 9.64
CA ASP A 62 21.84 -5.45 8.33
C ASP A 62 20.63 -6.10 7.63
N ARG A 63 19.75 -6.74 8.42
CA ARG A 63 18.48 -7.28 7.93
C ARG A 63 17.56 -6.19 7.42
N LYS A 64 17.44 -5.09 8.16
CA LYS A 64 16.62 -3.95 7.77
C LYS A 64 17.14 -3.31 6.47
N ALA A 65 18.44 -3.10 6.34
CA ALA A 65 19.05 -2.57 5.12
C ALA A 65 18.73 -3.47 3.90
N TYR A 66 18.87 -4.79 4.04
CA TYR A 66 18.50 -5.73 2.97
C TYR A 66 17.01 -5.64 2.59
N VAL A 67 16.13 -5.56 3.58
CA VAL A 67 14.68 -5.43 3.35
C VAL A 67 14.34 -4.12 2.65
N THR A 68 14.98 -3.01 3.05
CA THR A 68 14.77 -1.69 2.45
C THR A 68 15.17 -1.68 0.98
N GLU A 69 16.37 -2.18 0.63
CA GLU A 69 16.83 -2.23 -0.76
C GLU A 69 15.93 -3.11 -1.63
N PHE A 70 15.58 -4.29 -1.14
CA PHE A 70 14.65 -5.18 -1.85
C PHE A 70 13.27 -4.55 -2.06
N LEU A 71 12.74 -3.85 -1.05
CA LEU A 71 11.45 -3.18 -1.18
C LEU A 71 11.50 -2.00 -2.13
N LYS A 72 12.60 -1.24 -2.18
CA LYS A 72 12.78 -0.18 -3.18
C LYS A 72 12.65 -0.74 -4.60
N GLU A 73 13.32 -1.86 -4.90
CA GLU A 73 13.20 -2.52 -6.21
C GLU A 73 11.77 -2.97 -6.52
N VAL A 74 11.10 -3.61 -5.55
CA VAL A 74 9.73 -4.11 -5.71
C VAL A 74 8.73 -2.96 -5.90
N LEU A 75 8.88 -1.86 -5.16
CA LEU A 75 8.00 -0.69 -5.23
C LEU A 75 8.17 0.05 -6.56
N ILE A 76 9.40 0.18 -7.06
CA ILE A 76 9.69 0.72 -8.41
C ILE A 76 9.02 -0.15 -9.48
N ALA A 77 9.22 -1.47 -9.44
CA ALA A 77 8.61 -2.40 -10.40
C ALA A 77 7.07 -2.37 -10.39
N LYS A 78 6.47 -2.01 -9.25
CA LYS A 78 5.00 -1.92 -9.09
C LYS A 78 4.44 -0.51 -9.29
N ASN A 79 5.28 0.47 -9.59
CA ASN A 79 4.88 1.87 -9.74
C ASN A 79 4.11 2.39 -8.50
N ILE A 80 4.64 2.05 -7.31
CA ILE A 80 4.15 2.51 -6.01
C ILE A 80 5.18 3.49 -5.47
N ALA A 81 4.79 4.75 -5.33
CA ALA A 81 5.62 5.77 -4.71
C ALA A 81 5.35 5.80 -3.20
N LEU A 82 6.38 5.53 -2.40
CA LEU A 82 6.40 5.68 -0.95
C LEU A 82 7.63 6.50 -0.57
N SER A 83 7.46 7.40 0.40
CA SER A 83 8.59 8.08 1.03
C SER A 83 9.45 7.09 1.83
N GLU A 84 10.71 7.45 2.06
CA GLU A 84 11.61 6.61 2.86
C GLU A 84 11.08 6.45 4.29
N GLU A 85 10.46 7.50 4.85
CA GLU A 85 9.83 7.46 6.17
C GLU A 85 8.62 6.52 6.20
N GLN A 86 7.76 6.55 5.17
CA GLN A 86 6.63 5.62 5.09
C GLN A 86 7.12 4.18 4.99
N LEU A 87 8.14 3.93 4.17
CA LEU A 87 8.73 2.61 4.03
C LEU A 87 9.32 2.12 5.37
N ASP A 88 10.02 2.99 6.09
CA ASP A 88 10.59 2.69 7.41
C ASP A 88 9.52 2.31 8.44
N VAL A 89 8.45 3.12 8.52
CA VAL A 89 7.30 2.86 9.40
C VAL A 89 6.65 1.52 9.09
N LEU A 90 6.48 1.19 7.81
CA LEU A 90 5.92 -0.09 7.39
C LEU A 90 6.82 -1.26 7.81
N ILE A 91 8.13 -1.14 7.61
CA ILE A 91 9.10 -2.18 7.99
C ILE A 91 9.10 -2.40 9.50
N GLU A 92 9.21 -1.33 10.30
CA GLU A 92 9.21 -1.41 11.76
C GLU A 92 7.90 -2.00 12.30
N SER A 93 6.77 -1.61 11.70
CA SER A 93 5.46 -2.15 12.04
C SER A 93 5.38 -3.66 11.75
N ALA A 94 5.89 -4.09 10.59
CA ALA A 94 5.92 -5.51 10.24
C ALA A 94 6.85 -6.33 11.16
N VAL A 95 8.01 -5.78 11.53
CA VAL A 95 8.94 -6.41 12.49
C VAL A 95 8.28 -6.55 13.87
N LYS A 96 7.57 -5.52 14.35
CA LYS A 96 6.83 -5.57 15.62
C LYS A 96 5.72 -6.63 15.58
N GLN A 97 4.92 -6.64 14.52
CA GLN A 97 3.85 -7.64 14.34
C GLN A 97 4.43 -9.06 14.35
N MET A 98 5.51 -9.31 13.61
CA MET A 98 6.19 -10.60 13.58
C MET A 98 6.64 -11.05 14.99
N LYS A 99 7.26 -10.17 15.78
CA LYS A 99 7.70 -10.48 17.15
C LYS A 99 6.53 -10.77 18.09
N ILE A 100 5.41 -10.06 17.94
CA ILE A 100 4.19 -10.31 18.71
C ILE A 100 3.63 -11.68 18.35
N GLU A 101 3.53 -12.01 17.05
CA GLU A 101 3.07 -13.33 16.58
C GLU A 101 3.97 -14.47 17.09
N GLU A 102 5.30 -14.26 17.12
CA GLU A 102 6.27 -15.21 17.67
C GLU A 102 6.08 -15.43 19.18
N ASN A 103 5.93 -14.36 19.97
CA ASN A 103 5.70 -14.44 21.42
C ASN A 103 4.36 -15.12 21.75
N ILE A 104 3.29 -14.81 21.01
CA ILE A 104 1.98 -15.47 21.18
C ILE A 104 2.08 -16.97 20.90
N LYS A 105 2.82 -17.36 19.85
CA LYS A 105 3.05 -18.78 19.55
C LYS A 105 3.83 -19.46 20.67
N GLY A 106 4.91 -18.86 21.17
CA GLY A 106 5.68 -19.39 22.29
C GLY A 106 4.80 -19.70 23.51
N LYS A 107 3.96 -18.75 23.93
CA LYS A 107 3.05 -18.92 25.07
C LYS A 107 1.98 -20.00 24.86
N ARG A 108 1.62 -20.32 23.61
CA ARG A 108 0.64 -21.38 23.30
C ARG A 108 1.23 -22.78 23.47
N TYR A 109 2.55 -22.94 23.34
CA TYR A 109 3.23 -24.22 23.52
C TYR A 109 3.68 -24.47 24.97
N GLU A 110 3.57 -23.46 25.84
CA GLU A 110 3.86 -23.55 27.28
C GLU A 110 2.61 -23.84 28.15
N GLN A 111 1.41 -23.86 27.55
CA GLN A 111 0.13 -24.26 28.19
C GLN A 111 -0.26 -25.67 27.79
#